data_AF-A0A840RIJ8-F1
#
_entry.id   AF-A0A840RIJ8-F1
#
_cell.length_a   1.000
_cell.length_b   1.000
_cell.length_c   1.000
_cell.angle_alpha   90.00
_cell.angle_beta   90.00
_cell.angle_gamma   90.00
#
_symmetry.space_group_name_H-M   'P 1'
#
loop_
_entity.id
_entity.type
_entity.pdbx_description
1 polymer ?
#
loop_
_entity_poly.entity_id
_entity_poly.type
_entity_poly.pdbx_seq_one_letter_code
_entity_poly.pdbx_strand_id
1 'polypeptide(L)'
;MLMTHAGHTPRIDPTAWIAPNAVICGDVTIGPNCRVMYGAQIIAEGSSIQIGQQCIVLENAVLRSTHSHPLRIGDHCMVGPGTHLVGCTVEDQVFIATGAAVFHGAHLEQGCEIRIHAVVHIKTRVPANEHVPIGWVAVGDPAHILPASAHEQIWRHQHPLNFPLTVYGIDRSEADMIKITARMADLLNSHSDDQPA
;
A
#
# COMPACT_ATOMS: atom_id res chain seq x y z
N MET A 1 -2.92 19.13 0.07
CA MET A 1 -4.15 19.15 -0.75
C MET A 1 -5.06 18.01 -0.31
N LEU A 2 -6.25 18.35 0.17
CA LEU A 2 -7.30 17.38 0.50
C LEU A 2 -8.29 17.34 -0.65
N MET A 3 -8.70 16.15 -1.06
CA MET A 3 -9.56 15.93 -2.23
C MET A 3 -10.74 15.05 -1.84
N THR A 4 -11.94 15.48 -2.21
CA THR A 4 -13.16 14.68 -2.17
C THR A 4 -13.24 13.83 -3.43
N HIS A 5 -13.37 12.51 -3.26
CA HIS A 5 -13.48 11.54 -4.34
C HIS A 5 -14.63 10.58 -4.05
N ALA A 6 -15.47 10.32 -5.07
CA ALA A 6 -16.64 9.44 -4.96
C ALA A 6 -17.52 9.71 -3.72
N GLY A 7 -17.74 11.00 -3.40
CA GLY A 7 -18.55 11.44 -2.26
C GLY A 7 -17.88 11.32 -0.88
N HIS A 8 -16.59 10.94 -0.83
CA HIS A 8 -15.84 10.79 0.42
C HIS A 8 -14.77 11.85 0.55
N THR A 9 -14.71 12.47 1.73
CA THR A 9 -13.71 13.46 2.10
C THR A 9 -12.81 12.89 3.20
N PRO A 10 -11.48 13.13 3.15
CA PRO A 10 -10.56 12.66 4.17
C PRO A 10 -10.95 13.14 5.58
N ARG A 11 -10.92 12.23 6.55
CA ARG A 11 -11.14 12.50 7.98
C ARG A 11 -9.80 12.46 8.70
N ILE A 12 -9.35 13.62 9.17
CA ILE A 12 -8.03 13.80 9.77
C ILE A 12 -8.20 14.29 11.19
N ASP A 13 -7.58 13.59 12.14
CA ASP A 13 -7.58 14.01 13.53
C ASP A 13 -6.92 15.39 13.71
N PRO A 14 -7.47 16.30 14.54
CA PRO A 14 -6.94 17.65 14.72
C PRO A 14 -5.49 17.71 15.24
N THR A 15 -4.99 16.63 15.86
CA THR A 15 -3.61 16.55 16.36
C THR A 15 -2.63 16.03 15.32
N ALA A 16 -3.12 15.49 14.21
CA ALA A 16 -2.28 15.11 13.09
C ALA A 16 -1.81 16.35 12.32
N TRP A 17 -0.64 16.23 11.67
CA TRP A 17 -0.12 17.29 10.80
C TRP A 17 0.17 16.76 9.43
N ILE A 18 -0.28 17.51 8.42
CA ILE A 18 -0.17 17.17 7.01
C ILE A 18 0.67 18.25 6.32
N ALA A 19 1.72 17.82 5.61
CA ALA A 19 2.53 18.72 4.82
C ALA A 19 1.69 19.43 3.75
N PRO A 20 1.91 20.73 3.47
CA PRO A 20 1.08 21.50 2.54
C PRO A 20 0.93 20.89 1.14
N ASN A 21 1.98 20.22 0.65
CA ASN A 21 2.02 19.60 -0.67
C ASN A 21 1.75 18.08 -0.68
N ALA A 22 1.37 17.47 0.45
CA ALA A 22 0.89 16.10 0.46
C ALA A 22 -0.52 16.05 -0.15
N VAL A 23 -0.88 14.95 -0.83
CA VAL A 23 -2.22 14.73 -1.40
C VAL A 23 -2.93 13.65 -0.61
N ILE A 24 -4.14 13.93 -0.15
CA ILE A 24 -5.00 12.96 0.54
C ILE A 24 -6.37 12.99 -0.13
N CYS A 25 -6.82 11.86 -0.67
CA CYS A 25 -7.97 11.80 -1.57
C CYS A 25 -8.91 10.63 -1.20
N GLY A 26 -10.21 10.92 -1.12
CA GLY A 26 -11.27 9.91 -0.93
C GLY A 26 -11.48 9.48 0.52
N ASP A 27 -11.95 8.23 0.71
CA ASP A 27 -12.24 7.66 2.04
C ASP A 27 -10.95 7.30 2.80
N VAL A 28 -10.29 8.32 3.32
CA VAL A 28 -9.08 8.22 4.12
C VAL A 28 -9.40 8.64 5.55
N THR A 29 -8.98 7.84 6.53
CA THR A 29 -8.99 8.22 7.95
C THR A 29 -7.56 8.24 8.49
N ILE A 30 -7.17 9.34 9.13
CA ILE A 30 -5.86 9.51 9.78
C ILE A 30 -6.08 9.78 11.27
N GLY A 31 -5.54 8.90 12.11
CA GLY A 31 -5.63 8.98 13.56
C GLY A 31 -4.74 10.05 14.21
N PRO A 32 -4.82 10.18 15.54
CA PRO A 32 -4.18 11.26 16.29
C PRO A 32 -2.66 11.19 16.27
N ASN A 33 -2.03 12.36 16.38
CA ASN A 33 -0.58 12.57 16.44
C ASN A 33 0.21 12.02 15.25
N CYS A 34 -0.46 11.72 14.14
CA CYS A 34 0.19 11.31 12.91
C CYS A 34 0.92 12.47 12.22
N ARG A 35 1.97 12.16 11.47
CA ARG A 35 2.69 13.11 10.62
C ARG A 35 2.74 12.60 9.19
N VAL A 36 2.16 13.35 8.26
CA VAL A 36 2.26 13.08 6.82
C VAL A 36 3.17 14.12 6.20
N MET A 37 4.30 13.68 5.69
CA MET A 37 5.38 14.54 5.23
C MET A 37 5.26 14.91 3.75
N TYR A 38 6.18 15.75 3.29
CA TYR A 38 6.11 16.44 2.02
C TYR A 38 6.01 15.47 0.82
N GLY A 39 5.10 15.77 -0.11
CA GLY A 39 4.91 15.01 -1.34
C GLY A 39 4.27 13.63 -1.18
N ALA A 40 3.92 13.20 0.04
CA ALA A 40 3.20 11.95 0.26
C ALA A 40 1.83 11.97 -0.44
N GLN A 41 1.42 10.82 -0.99
CA GLN A 41 0.20 10.64 -1.76
C GLN A 41 -0.61 9.51 -1.15
N ILE A 42 -1.78 9.82 -0.60
CA ILE A 42 -2.67 8.88 0.09
C ILE A 42 -4.01 8.90 -0.65
N ILE A 43 -4.26 7.92 -1.50
CA ILE A 43 -5.35 7.94 -2.47
C ILE A 43 -6.22 6.69 -2.28
N ALA A 44 -7.41 6.88 -1.73
CA ALA A 44 -8.39 5.82 -1.58
C ALA A 44 -9.11 5.58 -2.91
N GLU A 45 -8.88 4.42 -3.53
CA GLU A 45 -9.52 4.02 -4.79
C GLU A 45 -10.46 2.84 -4.53
N GLY A 46 -11.78 3.07 -4.61
CA GLY A 46 -12.80 2.04 -4.48
C GLY A 46 -13.00 1.46 -3.06
N SER A 47 -12.02 1.53 -2.16
CA SER A 47 -12.16 1.15 -0.75
C SER A 47 -11.37 2.07 0.19
N SER A 48 -11.57 1.95 1.50
CA SER A 48 -11.02 2.88 2.48
C SER A 48 -9.52 2.73 2.72
N ILE A 49 -8.88 3.83 3.12
CA ILE A 49 -7.56 3.83 3.77
C ILE A 49 -7.73 4.22 5.25
N GLN A 50 -7.16 3.43 6.16
CA GLN A 50 -7.17 3.71 7.60
C GLN A 50 -5.74 3.74 8.12
N ILE A 51 -5.36 4.84 8.77
CA ILE A 51 -4.07 5.00 9.46
C ILE A 51 -4.38 5.23 10.94
N GLY A 52 -3.76 4.41 11.80
CA GLY A 52 -3.90 4.47 13.25
C GLY A 52 -3.32 5.73 13.88
N GLN A 53 -2.93 5.64 15.15
CA GLN A 53 -2.34 6.75 15.89
C GLN A 53 -0.81 6.74 15.84
N GLN A 54 -0.21 7.93 15.99
CA GLN A 54 1.23 8.11 16.11
C GLN A 54 2.03 7.50 14.95
N CYS A 55 1.45 7.46 13.75
CA CYS A 55 2.11 7.00 12.55
C CYS A 55 2.88 8.14 11.86
N ILE A 56 3.99 7.80 11.22
CA ILE A 56 4.76 8.75 10.41
C ILE A 56 4.79 8.24 8.97
N VAL A 57 4.29 9.06 8.04
CA VAL A 57 4.36 8.81 6.61
C VAL A 57 5.34 9.82 6.01
N LEU A 58 6.53 9.34 5.67
CA LEU A 58 7.63 10.16 5.20
C LEU A 58 7.51 10.53 3.72
N GLU A 59 8.48 11.30 3.24
CA GLU A 59 8.39 12.06 2.00
C GLU A 59 8.15 11.19 0.76
N ASN A 60 7.25 11.65 -0.11
CA ASN A 60 6.93 10.98 -1.38
C ASN A 60 6.48 9.51 -1.25
N ALA A 61 6.05 9.06 -0.07
CA ALA A 61 5.41 7.76 0.08
C ALA A 61 4.07 7.74 -0.68
N VAL A 62 3.78 6.62 -1.36
CA VAL A 62 2.54 6.39 -2.09
C VAL A 62 1.74 5.30 -1.39
N LEU A 63 0.56 5.67 -0.90
CA LEU A 63 -0.38 4.82 -0.19
C LEU A 63 -1.68 4.76 -0.98
N ARG A 64 -2.06 3.57 -1.46
CA ARG A 64 -3.33 3.38 -2.16
C ARG A 64 -4.13 2.22 -1.61
N SER A 65 -5.44 2.33 -1.63
CA SER A 65 -6.34 1.18 -1.57
C SER A 65 -6.77 0.80 -2.99
N THR A 66 -7.44 -0.34 -3.14
CA THR A 66 -8.15 -0.70 -4.39
C THR A 66 -9.53 -1.24 -4.06
N HIS A 67 -10.41 -1.36 -5.06
CA HIS A 67 -11.77 -1.89 -4.92
C HIS A 67 -11.85 -3.19 -4.10
N SER A 68 -10.89 -4.10 -4.27
CA SER A 68 -10.88 -5.40 -3.58
C SER A 68 -10.02 -5.43 -2.31
N HIS A 69 -9.20 -4.41 -2.08
CA HIS A 69 -8.20 -4.40 -1.01
C HIS A 69 -8.11 -3.03 -0.33
N PRO A 70 -8.71 -2.85 0.85
CA PRO A 70 -8.46 -1.66 1.66
C PRO A 70 -7.00 -1.62 2.10
N LEU A 71 -6.52 -0.43 2.46
CA LEU A 71 -5.21 -0.26 3.11
C LEU A 71 -5.45 0.07 4.58
N ARG A 72 -4.93 -0.76 5.47
CA ARG A 72 -4.97 -0.54 6.91
C ARG A 72 -3.57 -0.46 7.48
N ILE A 73 -3.28 0.59 8.22
CA ILE A 73 -2.05 0.79 8.98
C ILE A 73 -2.43 0.94 10.44
N GLY A 74 -1.87 0.08 11.29
CA GLY A 74 -2.04 0.09 12.73
C GLY A 74 -1.33 1.26 13.41
N ASP A 75 -1.20 1.16 14.71
CA ASP A 75 -0.64 2.22 15.55
C ASP A 75 0.90 2.18 15.55
N HIS A 76 1.53 3.33 15.80
CA HIS A 76 2.98 3.45 15.98
C HIS A 76 3.82 2.93 14.80
N CYS A 77 3.29 3.05 13.57
CA CYS A 77 4.00 2.62 12.37
C CYS A 77 4.83 3.75 11.74
N MET A 78 5.92 3.39 11.06
CA MET A 78 6.71 4.33 10.26
C MET A 78 6.81 3.85 8.81
N VAL A 79 6.35 4.70 7.90
CA VAL A 79 6.37 4.50 6.46
C VAL A 79 7.45 5.42 5.88
N GLY A 80 8.51 4.82 5.36
CA GLY A 80 9.72 5.49 4.89
C GLY A 80 9.52 6.32 3.63
N PRO A 81 10.50 7.18 3.27
CA PRO A 81 10.41 7.98 2.06
C PRO A 81 10.34 7.11 0.81
N GLY A 82 9.54 7.52 -0.17
CA GLY A 82 9.42 6.86 -1.48
C GLY A 82 8.93 5.41 -1.42
N THR A 83 8.32 4.98 -0.32
CA THR A 83 7.71 3.64 -0.23
C THR A 83 6.42 3.56 -1.04
N HIS A 84 6.04 2.36 -1.44
CA HIS A 84 4.77 2.11 -2.12
C HIS A 84 3.97 1.03 -1.37
N LEU A 85 2.82 1.40 -0.79
CA LEU A 85 1.89 0.46 -0.16
C LEU A 85 0.58 0.48 -0.93
N VAL A 86 0.11 -0.69 -1.35
CA VAL A 86 -1.17 -0.81 -2.02
C VAL A 86 -2.00 -1.96 -1.46
N GLY A 87 -3.19 -1.64 -0.95
CA GLY A 87 -4.21 -2.61 -0.54
C GLY A 87 -3.70 -3.70 0.40
N CYS A 88 -2.94 -3.33 1.45
CA CYS A 88 -2.37 -4.28 2.40
C CYS A 88 -2.81 -3.99 3.83
N THR A 89 -2.57 -4.94 4.73
CA THR A 89 -2.74 -4.76 6.18
C THR A 89 -1.37 -4.65 6.82
N VAL A 90 -1.16 -3.59 7.57
CA VAL A 90 0.02 -3.32 8.39
C VAL A 90 -0.47 -3.24 9.83
N GLU A 91 -0.05 -4.19 10.67
CA GLU A 91 -0.35 -4.17 12.11
C GLU A 91 0.50 -3.13 12.85
N ASP A 92 0.34 -3.08 14.16
CA ASP A 92 0.99 -2.08 15.00
C ASP A 92 2.52 -2.24 15.01
N GLN A 93 3.22 -1.13 15.25
CA GLN A 93 4.67 -1.09 15.46
C GLN A 93 5.49 -1.61 14.28
N VAL A 94 4.95 -1.56 13.05
CA VAL A 94 5.67 -1.97 11.84
C VAL A 94 6.52 -0.82 11.30
N PHE A 95 7.75 -1.15 10.92
CA PHE A 95 8.66 -0.23 10.23
C PHE A 95 8.83 -0.63 8.76
N ILE A 96 8.48 0.28 7.85
CA ILE A 96 8.66 0.13 6.41
C ILE A 96 9.72 1.15 6.00
N ALA A 97 10.91 0.69 5.67
CA ALA A 97 12.04 1.54 5.35
C ALA A 97 11.94 2.11 3.93
N THR A 98 12.76 3.13 3.67
CA THR A 98 12.85 3.87 2.41
C THR A 98 12.78 2.97 1.17
N GLY A 99 11.92 3.33 0.23
CA GLY A 99 11.83 2.70 -1.09
C GLY A 99 11.34 1.25 -1.08
N ALA A 100 10.84 0.72 0.05
CA ALA A 100 10.19 -0.58 0.09
C ALA A 100 8.81 -0.56 -0.59
N ALA A 101 8.37 -1.73 -1.07
CA ALA A 101 7.07 -1.90 -1.71
C ALA A 101 6.26 -3.06 -1.10
N VAL A 102 4.98 -2.83 -0.82
CA VAL A 102 4.06 -3.81 -0.23
C VAL A 102 2.79 -3.86 -1.07
N PHE A 103 2.42 -5.06 -1.54
CA PHE A 103 1.35 -5.25 -2.54
C PHE A 103 0.06 -5.86 -1.98
N HIS A 104 -0.97 -5.82 -2.83
CA HIS A 104 -2.36 -6.23 -2.57
C HIS A 104 -2.51 -7.52 -1.75
N GLY A 105 -3.28 -7.44 -0.68
CA GLY A 105 -3.59 -8.56 0.21
C GLY A 105 -2.41 -9.02 1.06
N ALA A 106 -1.26 -8.34 1.03
CA ALA A 106 -0.19 -8.62 1.97
C ALA A 106 -0.62 -8.26 3.40
N HIS A 107 -0.12 -9.02 4.37
CA HIS A 107 -0.34 -8.81 5.80
C HIS A 107 1.02 -8.76 6.49
N LEU A 108 1.38 -7.59 7.00
CA LEU A 108 2.54 -7.38 7.86
C LEU A 108 2.05 -7.45 9.30
N GLU A 109 2.43 -8.50 10.01
CA GLU A 109 2.08 -8.66 11.43
C GLU A 109 2.89 -7.72 12.32
N GLN A 110 2.49 -7.63 13.59
CA GLN A 110 3.04 -6.68 14.55
C GLN A 110 4.57 -6.72 14.62
N GLY A 111 5.19 -5.54 14.63
CA GLY A 111 6.63 -5.40 14.88
C GLY A 111 7.54 -5.80 13.71
N CYS A 112 6.99 -6.13 12.54
CA CYS A 112 7.80 -6.48 11.37
C CYS A 112 8.63 -5.30 10.83
N GLU A 113 9.75 -5.62 10.18
CA GLU A 113 10.58 -4.65 9.47
C GLU A 113 10.68 -4.97 7.98
N ILE A 114 10.23 -4.05 7.12
CA ILE A 114 10.43 -4.15 5.67
C ILE A 114 11.59 -3.23 5.32
N ARG A 115 12.79 -3.78 5.12
CA ARG A 115 14.01 -2.98 5.00
C ARG A 115 14.13 -2.33 3.63
N ILE A 116 15.15 -1.48 3.49
CA ILE A 116 15.37 -0.58 2.35
C ILE A 116 15.23 -1.36 1.04
N HIS A 117 14.38 -0.88 0.13
CA HIS A 117 14.11 -1.50 -1.18
C HIS A 117 13.63 -2.96 -1.15
N ALA A 118 13.17 -3.48 -0.02
CA ALA A 118 12.54 -4.79 0.05
C ALA A 118 11.15 -4.78 -0.61
N VAL A 119 10.71 -5.94 -1.07
CA VAL A 119 9.41 -6.15 -1.71
C VAL A 119 8.62 -7.21 -0.95
N VAL A 120 7.39 -6.89 -0.56
CA VAL A 120 6.40 -7.86 -0.05
C VAL A 120 5.33 -8.05 -1.11
N HIS A 121 5.28 -9.25 -1.68
CA HIS A 121 4.43 -9.54 -2.82
C HIS A 121 2.94 -9.67 -2.43
N ILE A 122 2.06 -9.75 -3.44
CA ILE A 122 0.62 -9.93 -3.19
C ILE A 122 0.34 -11.13 -2.28
N LYS A 123 -0.70 -11.05 -1.44
CA LYS A 123 -1.18 -12.15 -0.58
C LYS A 123 -0.07 -12.78 0.29
N THR A 124 0.94 -12.00 0.64
CA THR A 124 2.08 -12.47 1.42
C THR A 124 1.90 -12.13 2.89
N ARG A 125 2.14 -13.09 3.79
CA ARG A 125 2.05 -12.89 5.24
C ARG A 125 3.45 -12.86 5.86
N VAL A 126 3.89 -11.69 6.31
CA VAL A 126 5.16 -11.53 7.04
C VAL A 126 4.86 -11.68 8.54
N PRO A 127 5.38 -12.75 9.20
CA PRO A 127 5.05 -13.06 10.59
C PRO A 127 5.59 -12.03 11.58
N ALA A 128 4.94 -11.88 12.74
CA ALA A 128 5.29 -10.87 13.73
C ALA A 128 6.79 -10.86 14.11
N ASN A 129 7.37 -9.66 14.22
CA ASN A 129 8.79 -9.40 14.50
C ASN A 129 9.79 -9.96 13.46
N GLU A 130 9.33 -10.42 12.31
CA GLU A 130 10.19 -10.84 11.21
C GLU A 130 10.70 -9.62 10.42
N HIS A 131 11.78 -9.80 9.67
CA HIS A 131 12.30 -8.75 8.79
C HIS A 131 12.53 -9.23 7.36
N VAL A 132 12.13 -8.42 6.39
CA VAL A 132 12.51 -8.61 4.99
C VAL A 132 13.80 -7.83 4.73
N PRO A 133 14.93 -8.50 4.42
CA PRO A 133 16.22 -7.81 4.28
C PRO A 133 16.26 -6.81 3.13
N ILE A 134 17.31 -5.97 3.12
CA ILE A 134 17.51 -4.91 2.13
C ILE A 134 17.52 -5.49 0.71
N GLY A 135 16.58 -5.06 -0.14
CA GLY A 135 16.47 -5.51 -1.53
C GLY A 135 15.94 -6.95 -1.71
N TRP A 136 15.43 -7.59 -0.65
CA TRP A 136 14.90 -8.95 -0.72
C TRP A 136 13.40 -8.97 -1.03
N VAL A 137 12.91 -10.14 -1.43
CA VAL A 137 11.50 -10.36 -1.77
C VAL A 137 10.89 -11.35 -0.78
N ALA A 138 9.81 -10.96 -0.12
CA ALA A 138 8.91 -11.87 0.59
C ALA A 138 7.74 -12.27 -0.31
N VAL A 139 7.43 -13.56 -0.38
CA VAL A 139 6.33 -14.08 -1.20
C VAL A 139 5.63 -15.29 -0.57
N GLY A 140 4.29 -15.28 -0.57
CA GLY A 140 3.45 -16.40 -0.14
C GLY A 140 2.95 -16.32 1.30
N ASP A 141 2.10 -17.27 1.67
CA ASP A 141 1.60 -17.46 3.04
C ASP A 141 1.71 -18.98 3.36
N PRO A 142 2.69 -19.41 4.19
CA PRO A 142 3.67 -18.59 4.90
C PRO A 142 4.69 -17.90 3.97
N ALA A 143 5.25 -16.76 4.39
CA ALA A 143 6.21 -16.02 3.57
C ALA A 143 7.53 -16.76 3.37
N HIS A 144 7.95 -16.85 2.12
CA HIS A 144 9.31 -17.18 1.72
C HIS A 144 10.10 -15.89 1.46
N ILE A 145 11.14 -15.64 2.26
CA ILE A 145 11.98 -14.44 2.19
C ILE A 145 13.28 -14.79 1.46
N LEU A 146 13.43 -14.30 0.23
CA LEU A 146 14.48 -14.71 -0.71
C LEU A 146 15.21 -13.49 -1.28
N PRO A 147 16.51 -13.60 -1.63
CA PRO A 147 17.21 -12.53 -2.34
C PRO A 147 16.59 -12.36 -3.74
N ALA A 148 16.58 -11.13 -4.27
CA ALA A 148 16.00 -10.84 -5.58
C ALA A 148 16.63 -11.66 -6.73
N SER A 149 17.85 -12.16 -6.57
CA SER A 149 18.52 -13.03 -7.53
C SER A 149 17.91 -14.44 -7.63
N ALA A 150 17.12 -14.88 -6.65
CA ALA A 150 16.51 -16.21 -6.61
C ALA A 150 15.19 -16.28 -7.42
N HIS A 151 15.19 -15.74 -8.65
CA HIS A 151 14.00 -15.59 -9.48
C HIS A 151 13.14 -16.86 -9.58
N GLU A 152 13.75 -18.01 -9.92
CA GLU A 152 13.02 -19.27 -10.09
C GLU A 152 12.32 -19.74 -8.80
N GLN A 153 12.92 -19.48 -7.64
CA GLN A 153 12.29 -19.83 -6.36
C GLN A 153 11.14 -18.88 -6.06
N ILE A 154 11.36 -17.58 -6.22
CA ILE A 154 10.32 -16.56 -6.06
C ILE A 154 9.13 -16.89 -6.99
N TRP A 155 9.40 -17.20 -8.25
CA TRP A 155 8.38 -17.48 -9.25
C TRP A 155 7.51 -18.69 -8.90
N ARG A 156 8.07 -19.76 -8.32
CA ARG A 156 7.30 -20.93 -7.87
C ARG A 156 6.23 -20.56 -6.85
N HIS A 157 6.53 -19.61 -5.97
CA HIS A 157 5.57 -19.11 -4.97
C HIS A 157 4.68 -18.00 -5.53
N GLN A 158 5.21 -17.14 -6.40
CA GLN A 158 4.53 -15.98 -6.96
C GLN A 158 3.50 -16.35 -8.03
N HIS A 159 3.84 -17.30 -8.91
CA HIS A 159 3.04 -17.65 -10.08
C HIS A 159 1.60 -18.08 -9.71
N PRO A 160 1.40 -19.02 -8.74
CA PRO A 160 0.07 -19.47 -8.33
C PRO A 160 -0.80 -18.37 -7.70
N LEU A 161 -0.20 -17.29 -7.18
CA LEU A 161 -0.93 -16.18 -6.57
C LEU A 161 -1.74 -15.36 -7.59
N ASN A 162 -1.49 -15.57 -8.89
CA ASN A 162 -2.19 -14.97 -10.01
C ASN A 162 -2.25 -13.43 -9.89
N PHE A 163 -1.10 -12.79 -10.12
CA PHE A 163 -0.95 -11.35 -9.99
C PHE A 163 -1.94 -10.55 -10.83
N PRO A 164 -2.13 -10.82 -12.14
CA PRO A 164 -3.09 -10.06 -12.94
C PRO A 164 -4.52 -10.16 -12.40
N LEU A 165 -4.92 -11.32 -11.90
CA LEU A 165 -6.26 -11.51 -11.32
C LEU A 165 -6.40 -10.70 -10.03
N THR A 166 -5.38 -10.76 -9.17
CA THR A 166 -5.42 -10.09 -7.86
C THR A 166 -5.40 -8.57 -7.98
N VAL A 167 -4.61 -8.03 -8.93
CA VAL A 167 -4.40 -6.59 -9.07
C VAL A 167 -5.39 -5.95 -10.03
N TYR A 168 -5.68 -6.60 -11.16
CA TYR A 168 -6.50 -6.03 -12.23
C TYR A 168 -7.86 -6.72 -12.37
N GLY A 169 -8.10 -7.84 -11.70
CA GLY A 169 -9.34 -8.61 -11.83
C GLY A 169 -9.44 -9.39 -13.15
N ILE A 170 -8.32 -9.63 -13.85
CA ILE A 170 -8.28 -10.38 -15.11
C ILE A 170 -7.38 -11.60 -14.92
N ASP A 171 -7.87 -12.80 -15.22
CA ASP A 171 -7.08 -14.03 -15.05
C ASP A 171 -5.79 -14.00 -15.87
N ARG A 172 -4.70 -14.56 -15.34
CA ARG A 172 -3.40 -14.66 -16.03
C ARG A 172 -3.51 -15.25 -17.44
N SER A 173 -4.39 -16.22 -17.69
CA SER A 173 -4.55 -16.83 -19.02
C SER A 173 -5.20 -15.88 -20.04
N GLU A 174 -5.90 -14.86 -19.57
CA GLU A 174 -6.61 -13.88 -20.41
C GLU A 174 -5.97 -12.50 -20.38
N ALA A 175 -5.04 -12.27 -19.46
CA ALA A 175 -4.40 -11.00 -19.19
C ALA A 175 -3.52 -10.56 -20.35
N ASP A 176 -3.88 -9.42 -20.93
CA ASP A 176 -3.06 -8.67 -21.86
C ASP A 176 -3.15 -7.17 -21.53
N MET A 177 -2.19 -6.40 -22.02
CA MET A 177 -2.12 -4.97 -21.70
C MET A 177 -3.25 -4.15 -22.33
N ILE A 178 -3.90 -4.62 -23.40
CA ILE A 178 -5.03 -3.89 -24.00
C ILE A 178 -6.23 -3.97 -23.04
N LYS A 179 -6.56 -5.17 -22.57
CA LYS A 179 -7.65 -5.38 -21.60
C LYS A 179 -7.36 -4.71 -20.26
N ILE A 180 -6.13 -4.86 -19.75
CA ILE A 180 -5.74 -4.26 -18.47
C ILE A 180 -5.85 -2.73 -18.56
N THR A 181 -5.28 -2.10 -19.59
CA THR A 181 -5.29 -0.62 -19.67
C THR A 181 -6.68 -0.06 -19.95
N ALA A 182 -7.50 -0.71 -20.78
CA ALA A 182 -8.89 -0.31 -20.99
C ALA A 182 -9.68 -0.35 -19.67
N ARG A 183 -9.59 -1.46 -18.93
CA ARG A 183 -10.24 -1.59 -17.62
C ARG A 183 -9.73 -0.56 -16.61
N MET A 184 -8.42 -0.32 -16.56
CA MET A 184 -7.84 0.65 -15.63
C MET A 184 -8.26 2.09 -16.00
N ALA A 185 -8.34 2.43 -17.29
CA ALA A 185 -8.83 3.73 -17.74
C ALA A 185 -10.28 3.96 -17.31
N ASP A 186 -11.15 2.96 -17.49
CA ASP A 186 -12.56 3.04 -17.06
C ASP A 186 -12.69 3.21 -15.55
N LEU A 187 -11.92 2.45 -14.76
CA LEU A 187 -11.92 2.56 -13.30
C LEU A 187 -11.42 3.93 -12.81
N LEU A 188 -10.32 4.41 -13.39
CA LEU A 188 -9.70 5.68 -13.02
C LEU A 188 -10.46 6.90 -13.56
N ASN A 189 -11.40 6.72 -14.50
CA ASN A 189 -12.27 7.80 -14.96
C ASN A 189 -13.09 8.41 -13.82
N SER A 190 -13.31 7.68 -12.73
CA SER A 190 -13.94 8.20 -11.51
C SER A 190 -13.23 9.43 -10.90
N HIS A 191 -11.95 9.65 -11.22
CA HIS A 191 -11.21 10.83 -10.77
C HIS A 191 -11.50 12.11 -11.59
N SER A 192 -12.25 12.02 -12.70
CA SER A 192 -12.60 13.21 -13.51
C SER A 192 -13.39 14.25 -12.71
N ASP A 193 -14.10 13.79 -11.68
CA ASP A 193 -15.04 14.59 -10.89
C ASP A 193 -14.47 14.95 -9.51
N ASP A 194 -13.21 14.63 -9.22
CA ASP A 194 -12.56 14.93 -7.94
C ASP A 194 -12.57 16.44 -7.65
N GLN A 195 -12.92 16.81 -6.42
CA GLN A 195 -13.00 18.20 -6.00
C GLN A 195 -12.07 18.47 -4.82
N PRO A 196 -11.50 19.67 -4.69
CA PRO A 196 -10.86 20.10 -3.45
C PRO A 196 -11.85 19.99 -2.27
N ALA A 197 -11.36 19.46 -1.14
CA ALA A 197 -12.12 19.37 0.11
C ALA A 197 -12.05 20.64 0.96
#